data_AF-A0A519LQL1-F1
#
_entry.id   AF-A0A519LQL1-F1
#
_cell.length_a   1.000
_cell.length_b   1.000
_cell.length_c   1.000
_cell.angle_alpha   90.00
_cell.angle_beta   90.00
_cell.angle_gamma   90.00
#
_symmetry.space_group_name_H-M   'P 1'
#
loop_
_entity.id
_entity.type
_entity.pdbx_description
1 polymer ?
#
loop_
_entity_poly.entity_id
_entity_poly.type
_entity_poly.pdbx_seq_one_letter_code
_entity_poly.pdbx_strand_id
1 'polypeptide(L)'
;MQINILKNLALSAVVFVSISSCTDKKAEKEVSKEEVTTTKTTLTNKPIVLQRADPFIYKHKDGYYYFTGSVPTYDAIELRRAKSIDELQNAETFRVWEKHKSGPMSRHVWAPEIHYLDGKWYVYFAASQEDDIWKLRPYVLECTGQDPLHDKWIELGQMQAADADPKSFTDFSLDGTVFEHKNKRYFCWAEKTGGQFAASNLYLAEMESPVKLKTVQFMLTTPDYDWERIGFWVNEGPAVIKNKGKIYITFSASATGSCYSMGMMEADENADLLDRNSWKKSRYPVLKTNEAKEIYGPGHNSFTVDENGEPLLIYHARDYEKAVGDPKVVPATDKRPLKEIIADPLYDPNRHARMIKVKFDENGRPIFEFN
;
A
#
# COMPACT_ATOMS: atom_id res chain seq x y z
N MET A 1 -18.69 -32.44 87.68
CA MET A 1 -17.48 -31.61 87.52
C MET A 1 -17.91 -30.30 86.89
N GLN A 2 -17.29 -29.18 87.31
CA GLN A 2 -17.54 -27.75 87.03
C GLN A 2 -18.43 -27.36 85.80
N ILE A 3 -19.36 -26.40 85.80
CA ILE A 3 -19.63 -25.11 86.52
C ILE A 3 -19.58 -23.90 85.55
N ASN A 4 -20.53 -22.98 85.76
CA ASN A 4 -20.60 -21.57 85.32
C ASN A 4 -21.22 -21.13 83.98
N ILE A 5 -22.50 -20.77 84.12
CA ILE A 5 -23.25 -19.66 83.52
C ILE A 5 -22.59 -18.29 83.86
N LEU A 6 -23.10 -17.19 83.25
CA LEU A 6 -22.98 -15.73 83.54
C LEU A 6 -22.17 -14.94 82.47
N LYS A 7 -22.55 -13.72 82.03
CA LYS A 7 -23.79 -12.89 82.16
C LYS A 7 -23.71 -11.63 81.25
N ASN A 8 -24.87 -11.15 80.78
CA ASN A 8 -25.29 -9.72 80.62
C ASN A 8 -24.47 -8.76 79.72
N LEU A 9 -24.98 -7.63 79.20
CA LEU A 9 -26.26 -6.87 79.28
C LEU A 9 -26.53 -6.30 77.83
N ALA A 10 -27.59 -5.60 77.40
CA ALA A 10 -28.71 -4.91 78.04
C ALA A 10 -29.96 -4.76 77.11
N LEU A 11 -30.88 -3.89 77.51
CA LEU A 11 -32.10 -3.40 76.83
C LEU A 11 -31.77 -2.31 75.78
N SER A 12 -32.57 -2.06 74.73
CA SER A 12 -33.96 -1.54 74.80
C SER A 12 -34.74 -1.71 73.49
N ALA A 13 -36.07 -1.67 73.60
CA ALA A 13 -37.01 -1.84 72.48
C ALA A 13 -37.55 -0.51 71.93
N VAL A 14 -37.89 -0.48 70.64
CA VAL A 14 -38.98 0.34 70.08
C VAL A 14 -39.66 -0.47 68.96
N VAL A 15 -40.98 -0.58 69.00
CA VAL A 15 -41.81 -1.04 67.89
C VAL A 15 -42.41 0.19 67.21
N PHE A 16 -42.29 0.30 65.89
CA PHE A 16 -43.18 1.13 65.09
C PHE A 16 -43.55 0.40 63.79
N VAL A 17 -44.83 0.08 63.65
CA VAL A 17 -45.43 -0.29 62.37
C VAL A 17 -45.72 1.02 61.63
N SER A 18 -45.25 1.13 60.38
CA SER A 18 -45.67 2.21 59.48
C SER A 18 -46.10 1.65 58.12
N ILE A 19 -47.19 2.21 57.60
CA ILE A 19 -47.89 1.78 56.40
C ILE A 19 -47.24 2.44 55.19
N SER A 20 -46.78 1.66 54.22
CA SER A 20 -46.35 2.22 52.92
C SER A 20 -47.52 2.31 51.95
N SER A 21 -47.97 3.55 51.73
CA SER A 21 -48.86 3.92 50.63
C SER A 21 -48.11 3.87 49.29
N CYS A 22 -48.80 3.47 48.22
CA CYS A 22 -48.31 3.66 46.86
C CYS A 22 -48.12 5.15 46.54
N THR A 23 -47.05 5.49 45.83
CA THR A 23 -46.94 6.67 44.96
C THR A 23 -45.96 6.37 43.81
N ASP A 24 -46.25 6.91 42.64
CA ASP A 24 -45.59 6.55 41.38
C ASP A 24 -44.11 6.93 41.31
N LYS A 25 -43.29 6.00 40.80
CA LYS A 25 -41.98 6.33 40.24
C LYS A 25 -42.00 6.13 38.73
N LYS A 26 -41.80 7.22 37.99
CA LYS A 26 -41.54 7.20 36.55
C LYS A 26 -40.32 6.32 36.28
N ALA A 27 -40.43 5.44 35.28
CA ALA A 27 -39.27 4.74 34.73
C ALA A 27 -38.46 5.70 33.84
N GLU A 28 -37.25 6.02 34.25
CA GLU A 28 -36.24 6.54 33.33
C GLU A 28 -35.62 5.35 32.57
N LYS A 29 -35.74 5.36 31.25
CA LYS A 29 -35.00 4.43 30.39
C LYS A 29 -33.56 4.91 30.31
N GLU A 30 -32.61 4.07 30.69
CA GLU A 30 -31.24 4.20 30.20
C GLU A 30 -31.26 4.15 28.68
N VAL A 31 -30.76 5.21 28.05
CA VAL A 31 -30.51 5.26 26.61
C VAL A 31 -29.04 4.93 26.38
N SER A 32 -28.74 3.64 26.27
CA SER A 32 -27.48 3.19 25.69
C SER A 32 -27.57 3.31 24.16
N LYS A 33 -27.06 4.44 23.66
CA LYS A 33 -26.74 4.64 22.24
C LYS A 33 -25.35 5.24 22.12
N GLU A 34 -24.33 4.39 22.09
CA GLU A 34 -23.16 4.68 21.28
C GLU A 34 -23.58 4.50 19.81
N GLU A 35 -24.12 5.56 19.22
CA GLU A 35 -24.10 5.68 17.76
C GLU A 35 -22.65 5.93 17.36
N VAL A 36 -21.94 4.85 17.03
CA VAL A 36 -20.69 4.92 16.28
C VAL A 36 -21.06 5.49 14.92
N THR A 37 -20.94 6.81 14.78
CA THR A 37 -21.09 7.50 13.51
C THR A 37 -19.89 7.13 12.63
N THR A 38 -19.98 5.97 11.96
CA THR A 38 -19.03 5.58 10.91
C THR A 38 -19.16 6.60 9.79
N THR A 39 -18.21 7.54 9.73
CA THR A 39 -17.99 8.41 8.59
C THR A 39 -17.64 7.56 7.38
N LYS A 40 -18.67 7.23 6.60
CA LYS A 40 -18.57 6.40 5.41
C LYS A 40 -17.66 7.08 4.39
N THR A 41 -16.58 6.41 3.98
CA THR A 41 -15.67 6.87 2.91
C THR A 41 -16.44 7.33 1.67
N THR A 42 -16.18 8.57 1.24
CA THR A 42 -16.91 9.22 0.16
C THR A 42 -16.30 8.86 -1.20
N LEU A 43 -16.80 7.79 -1.81
CA LEU A 43 -16.36 7.33 -3.14
C LEU A 43 -16.53 8.42 -4.21
N THR A 44 -15.42 9.03 -4.61
CA THR A 44 -15.31 9.99 -5.72
C THR A 44 -14.01 9.72 -6.48
N ASN A 45 -13.86 10.24 -7.70
CA ASN A 45 -12.56 10.19 -8.41
C ASN A 45 -11.62 11.36 -8.04
N LYS A 46 -11.96 12.14 -7.01
CA LYS A 46 -11.11 13.25 -6.56
C LYS A 46 -9.87 12.70 -5.84
N PRO A 47 -8.79 13.50 -5.78
CA PRO A 47 -7.65 13.19 -4.92
C PRO A 47 -8.06 12.94 -3.46
N ILE A 48 -7.55 11.85 -2.88
CA ILE A 48 -7.56 11.58 -1.43
C ILE A 48 -6.29 12.07 -0.74
N VAL A 49 -5.16 12.13 -1.46
CA VAL A 49 -3.92 12.80 -1.03
C VAL A 49 -3.25 13.47 -2.24
N LEU A 50 -3.08 14.79 -2.17
CA LEU A 50 -2.43 15.59 -3.20
C LEU A 50 -0.92 15.36 -3.24
N GLN A 51 -0.35 15.45 -4.44
CA GLN A 51 1.10 15.33 -4.72
C GLN A 51 1.75 14.11 -4.04
N ARG A 52 1.10 12.96 -4.11
CA ARG A 52 1.66 11.66 -3.73
C ARG A 52 1.44 10.71 -4.89
N ALA A 53 2.54 10.25 -5.45
CA ALA A 53 2.54 9.14 -6.40
C ALA A 53 2.60 7.81 -5.64
N ASP A 54 2.43 6.73 -6.39
CA ASP A 54 2.68 5.35 -5.94
C ASP A 54 2.03 5.06 -4.56
N PRO A 55 0.72 5.33 -4.38
CA PRO A 55 0.09 5.38 -3.06
C PRO A 55 -0.25 3.99 -2.51
N PHE A 56 0.15 3.74 -1.26
CA PHE A 56 -0.15 2.51 -0.56
C PHE A 56 -0.95 2.79 0.72
N ILE A 57 -2.09 2.11 0.89
CA ILE A 57 -2.92 2.17 2.11
C ILE A 57 -3.06 0.79 2.75
N TYR A 58 -2.48 0.66 3.94
CA TYR A 58 -2.63 -0.52 4.79
C TYR A 58 -3.65 -0.26 5.90
N LYS A 59 -4.75 -1.00 5.92
CA LYS A 59 -5.72 -0.97 7.03
C LYS A 59 -5.30 -1.95 8.11
N HIS A 60 -4.93 -1.46 9.29
CA HIS A 60 -4.44 -2.29 10.39
C HIS A 60 -5.56 -2.68 11.38
N LYS A 61 -5.27 -3.71 12.18
CA LYS A 61 -6.17 -4.25 13.23
C LYS A 61 -6.43 -3.29 14.40
N ASP A 62 -5.68 -2.18 14.50
CA ASP A 62 -5.88 -1.11 15.49
C ASP A 62 -7.01 -0.14 15.09
N GLY A 63 -7.59 -0.30 13.89
CA GLY A 63 -8.65 0.55 13.35
C GLY A 63 -8.15 1.76 12.57
N TYR A 64 -6.86 1.87 12.27
CA TYR A 64 -6.31 2.95 11.44
C TYR A 64 -5.92 2.48 10.04
N TYR A 65 -6.08 3.39 9.08
CA TYR A 65 -5.44 3.35 7.78
C TYR A 65 -4.06 4.01 7.89
N TYR A 66 -3.01 3.28 7.54
CA TYR A 66 -1.66 3.81 7.37
C TYR A 66 -1.43 4.08 5.89
N PHE A 67 -1.10 5.33 5.54
CA PHE A 67 -0.82 5.77 4.19
C PHE A 67 0.65 6.10 4.01
N THR A 68 1.18 5.70 2.85
CA THR A 68 2.47 6.15 2.33
C THR A 68 2.41 6.28 0.81
N GLY A 69 3.46 6.81 0.21
CA GLY A 69 3.63 6.94 -1.23
C GLY A 69 4.82 7.81 -1.58
N SER A 70 5.23 7.81 -2.84
CA SER A 70 6.36 8.60 -3.31
C SER A 70 6.11 10.10 -3.13
N VAL A 71 6.97 10.77 -2.35
CA VAL A 71 7.02 12.22 -2.22
C VAL A 71 7.63 12.86 -3.47
N PRO A 72 7.22 14.08 -3.89
CA PRO A 72 7.70 14.68 -5.15
C PRO A 72 9.21 14.94 -5.21
N THR A 73 9.87 15.02 -4.06
CA THR A 73 11.32 15.20 -3.90
C THR A 73 12.12 13.88 -3.98
N TYR A 74 11.44 12.73 -3.90
CA TYR A 74 12.02 11.38 -3.88
C TYR A 74 13.20 11.22 -2.90
N ASP A 75 13.08 11.80 -1.70
CA ASP A 75 14.17 11.94 -0.72
C ASP A 75 13.87 11.38 0.68
N ALA A 76 12.66 10.89 0.93
CA ALA A 76 12.24 10.35 2.22
C ALA A 76 11.06 9.38 2.07
N ILE A 77 10.82 8.61 3.12
CA ILE A 77 9.60 7.83 3.32
C ILE A 77 8.74 8.57 4.34
N GLU A 78 7.54 8.96 3.91
CA GLU A 78 6.53 9.57 4.75
C GLU A 78 5.45 8.56 5.15
N LEU A 79 5.08 8.55 6.43
CA LEU A 79 3.88 7.87 6.91
C LEU A 79 2.89 8.89 7.47
N ARG A 80 1.60 8.57 7.37
CA ARG A 80 0.51 9.21 8.11
C ARG A 80 -0.57 8.17 8.43
N ARG A 81 -1.43 8.43 9.42
CA ARG A 81 -2.59 7.57 9.68
C ARG A 81 -3.86 8.34 9.97
N ALA A 82 -5.01 7.74 9.65
CA ALA A 82 -6.33 8.25 9.99
C ALA A 82 -7.34 7.11 10.22
N LYS A 83 -8.53 7.44 10.75
CA LYS A 83 -9.60 6.44 11.01
C LYS A 83 -10.49 6.22 9.80
N SER A 84 -10.50 7.15 8.86
CA SER A 84 -11.14 7.05 7.55
C SER A 84 -10.18 7.50 6.44
N ILE A 85 -10.41 7.06 5.20
CA ILE A 85 -9.54 7.42 4.06
C ILE A 85 -9.68 8.92 3.72
N ASP A 86 -10.86 9.49 3.87
CA ASP A 86 -11.15 10.91 3.60
C ASP A 86 -10.37 11.88 4.51
N GLU A 87 -9.87 11.41 5.66
CA GLU A 87 -9.06 12.20 6.61
C GLU A 87 -7.56 12.24 6.25
N LEU A 88 -7.07 11.34 5.39
CA LEU A 88 -5.62 11.16 5.12
C LEU A 88 -4.93 12.40 4.52
N GLN A 89 -5.65 13.24 3.78
CA GLN A 89 -5.11 14.51 3.28
C GLN A 89 -4.65 15.44 4.42
N ASN A 90 -5.39 15.44 5.53
CA ASN A 90 -5.20 16.37 6.65
C ASN A 90 -4.49 15.74 7.85
N ALA A 91 -4.24 14.43 7.82
CA ALA A 91 -3.50 13.72 8.85
C ALA A 91 -2.05 14.21 8.96
N GLU A 92 -1.53 14.28 10.19
CA GLU A 92 -0.14 14.61 10.46
C GLU A 92 0.80 13.64 9.74
N THR A 93 1.87 14.20 9.16
CA THR A 93 2.79 13.49 8.28
C THR A 93 4.17 13.39 8.91
N PHE A 94 4.67 12.17 9.05
CA PHE A 94 5.92 11.84 9.71
C PHE A 94 6.93 11.37 8.66
N ARG A 95 8.08 12.04 8.54
CA ARG A 95 9.22 11.52 7.78
C ARG A 95 9.92 10.49 8.65
N VAL A 96 9.62 9.21 8.43
CA VAL A 96 10.11 8.12 9.30
C VAL A 96 11.50 7.61 8.90
N TRP A 97 11.92 7.92 7.67
CA TRP A 97 13.25 7.64 7.15
C TRP A 97 13.59 8.65 6.03
N GLU A 98 14.86 9.05 5.93
CA GLU A 98 15.38 10.00 4.93
C GLU A 98 16.55 9.38 4.14
N LYS A 99 16.70 9.80 2.87
CA LYS A 99 17.75 9.29 1.99
C LYS A 99 19.15 9.49 2.56
N HIS A 100 20.05 8.58 2.21
CA HIS A 100 21.46 8.68 2.58
C HIS A 100 22.12 9.90 1.92
N LYS A 101 23.24 10.37 2.49
CA LYS A 101 24.02 11.48 1.92
C LYS A 101 24.84 11.07 0.69
N SER A 102 25.22 9.79 0.59
CA SER A 102 26.02 9.23 -0.49
C SER A 102 25.96 7.69 -0.49
N GLY A 103 26.23 7.05 -1.62
CA GLY A 103 26.21 5.59 -1.75
C GLY A 103 24.79 5.03 -1.95
N PRO A 104 24.56 3.72 -1.70
CA PRO A 104 23.23 3.12 -1.73
C PRO A 104 22.19 3.93 -0.94
N MET A 105 20.92 3.87 -1.36
CA MET A 105 19.81 4.59 -0.71
C MET A 105 19.95 6.13 -0.65
N SER A 106 20.85 6.74 -1.45
CA SER A 106 21.05 8.20 -1.47
C SER A 106 20.28 8.95 -2.55
N ARG A 107 19.49 8.29 -3.41
CA ARG A 107 18.69 8.95 -4.46
C ARG A 107 17.41 8.17 -4.77
N HIS A 108 16.41 8.84 -5.36
CA HIS A 108 15.21 8.23 -5.94
C HIS A 108 14.50 7.26 -4.99
N VAL A 109 14.14 7.74 -3.80
CA VAL A 109 13.33 7.01 -2.82
C VAL A 109 11.91 6.91 -3.37
N TRP A 110 11.55 5.74 -3.90
CA TRP A 110 10.32 5.48 -4.65
C TRP A 110 9.49 4.36 -4.04
N ALA A 111 8.17 4.46 -4.24
CA ALA A 111 7.17 3.41 -4.01
C ALA A 111 7.32 2.67 -2.67
N PRO A 112 7.26 3.39 -1.52
CA PRO A 112 7.19 2.72 -0.24
C PRO A 112 5.85 1.97 -0.10
N GLU A 113 5.89 0.72 0.38
CA GLU A 113 4.73 -0.02 0.87
C GLU A 113 4.92 -0.37 2.35
N ILE A 114 3.96 -0.02 3.22
CA ILE A 114 3.99 -0.37 4.64
C ILE A 114 3.19 -1.66 4.92
N HIS A 115 3.86 -2.68 5.44
CA HIS A 115 3.28 -3.98 5.77
C HIS A 115 3.43 -4.30 7.25
N TYR A 116 2.48 -5.05 7.83
CA TYR A 116 2.64 -5.64 9.15
C TYR A 116 2.74 -7.16 9.03
N LEU A 117 3.95 -7.70 9.24
CA LEU A 117 4.31 -9.09 9.02
C LEU A 117 4.96 -9.64 10.31
N ASP A 118 4.68 -10.88 10.68
CA ASP A 118 5.34 -11.57 11.81
C ASP A 118 5.30 -10.81 13.16
N GLY A 119 4.32 -9.92 13.34
CA GLY A 119 4.18 -9.06 14.53
C GLY A 119 4.97 -7.73 14.49
N LYS A 120 5.61 -7.39 13.36
CA LYS A 120 6.39 -6.16 13.17
C LYS A 120 5.93 -5.37 11.95
N TRP A 121 6.29 -4.09 11.93
CA TRP A 121 6.13 -3.24 10.75
C TRP A 121 7.36 -3.30 9.84
N TYR A 122 7.12 -3.40 8.54
CA TYR A 122 8.11 -3.34 7.48
C TYR A 122 7.75 -2.27 6.46
N VAL A 123 8.74 -1.61 5.88
CA VAL A 123 8.54 -0.80 4.67
C VAL A 123 9.46 -1.35 3.57
N TYR A 124 8.84 -1.76 2.46
CA TYR A 124 9.53 -2.11 1.22
C TYR A 124 9.56 -0.86 0.34
N PHE A 125 10.70 -0.50 -0.22
CA PHE A 125 10.83 0.68 -1.07
C PHE A 125 11.96 0.49 -2.08
N ALA A 126 12.00 1.30 -3.14
CA ALA A 126 13.12 1.34 -4.07
C ALA A 126 13.99 2.58 -3.81
N ALA A 127 15.31 2.44 -4.01
CA ALA A 127 16.23 3.58 -4.03
C ALA A 127 17.44 3.32 -4.94
N SER A 128 18.07 4.40 -5.39
CA SER A 128 19.35 4.40 -6.10
C SER A 128 20.40 5.19 -5.34
N GLN A 129 21.47 5.58 -6.02
CA GLN A 129 22.65 6.24 -5.46
C GLN A 129 22.99 7.49 -6.28
N GLU A 130 23.51 8.55 -5.64
CA GLU A 130 23.76 9.85 -6.34
C GLU A 130 24.76 9.73 -7.50
N ASP A 131 25.69 8.77 -7.46
CA ASP A 131 26.67 8.44 -8.51
C ASP A 131 26.10 7.64 -9.68
N ASP A 132 25.00 6.90 -9.48
CA ASP A 132 24.24 6.23 -10.53
C ASP A 132 22.75 6.22 -10.16
N ILE A 133 22.04 7.25 -10.64
CA ILE A 133 20.64 7.51 -10.32
C ILE A 133 19.68 6.45 -10.90
N TRP A 134 20.16 5.59 -11.81
CA TRP A 134 19.40 4.51 -12.45
C TRP A 134 19.75 3.13 -11.90
N LYS A 135 20.72 3.02 -10.99
CA LYS A 135 21.01 1.81 -10.22
C LYS A 135 20.00 1.64 -9.07
N LEU A 136 18.72 1.58 -9.39
CA LEU A 136 17.64 1.34 -8.43
C LEU A 136 17.66 -0.10 -7.94
N ARG A 137 17.50 -0.29 -6.64
CA ARG A 137 17.31 -1.60 -6.00
C ARG A 137 16.20 -1.52 -4.95
N PRO A 138 15.49 -2.62 -4.65
CA PRO A 138 14.56 -2.69 -3.53
C PRO A 138 15.30 -2.87 -2.20
N TYR A 139 14.86 -2.15 -1.18
CA TYR A 139 15.36 -2.15 0.19
C TYR A 139 14.22 -2.37 1.19
N VAL A 140 14.56 -2.81 2.40
CA VAL A 140 13.57 -3.05 3.47
C VAL A 140 13.98 -2.33 4.74
N LEU A 141 13.02 -1.62 5.35
CA LEU A 141 13.11 -1.13 6.72
C LEU A 141 12.28 -2.02 7.66
N GLU A 142 12.74 -2.23 8.89
CA GLU A 142 11.97 -2.82 9.98
C GLU A 142 11.78 -1.78 11.10
N CYS A 143 10.56 -1.66 11.65
CA CYS A 143 10.32 -0.83 12.82
C CYS A 143 10.69 -1.58 14.10
N THR A 144 11.39 -0.92 15.02
CA THR A 144 11.83 -1.53 16.29
C THR A 144 10.72 -1.71 17.32
N GLY A 145 9.54 -1.13 17.08
CA GLY A 145 8.42 -1.11 18.01
C GLY A 145 7.08 -1.43 17.34
N GLN A 146 6.01 -0.74 17.76
CA GLN A 146 4.64 -0.98 17.29
C GLN A 146 3.90 0.31 16.88
N ASP A 147 4.43 1.49 17.19
CA ASP A 147 3.97 2.77 16.64
C ASP A 147 4.88 3.20 15.47
N PRO A 148 4.55 2.84 14.21
CA PRO A 148 5.43 3.06 13.07
C PRO A 148 5.69 4.54 12.75
N LEU A 149 4.96 5.47 13.37
CA LEU A 149 5.10 6.91 13.18
C LEU A 149 6.18 7.53 14.10
N HIS A 150 6.45 6.89 15.24
CA HIS A 150 7.32 7.43 16.31
C HIS A 150 8.47 6.50 16.69
N ASP A 151 8.28 5.18 16.59
CA ASP A 151 9.31 4.20 16.87
C ASP A 151 10.39 4.21 15.77
N LYS A 152 11.62 3.87 16.17
CA LYS A 152 12.77 3.89 15.26
C LYS A 152 12.62 2.84 14.15
N TRP A 153 13.05 3.19 12.95
CA TRP A 153 13.26 2.26 11.84
C TRP A 153 14.74 1.86 11.73
N ILE A 154 14.98 0.60 11.37
CA ILE A 154 16.30 0.04 11.04
C ILE A 154 16.32 -0.44 9.59
N GLU A 155 17.43 -0.23 8.91
CA GLU A 155 17.65 -0.75 7.56
C GLU A 155 18.03 -2.24 7.65
N LEU A 156 17.27 -3.11 7.00
CA LEU A 156 17.67 -4.50 6.76
C LEU A 156 18.55 -4.62 5.50
N GLY A 157 18.69 -3.54 4.74
CA GLY A 157 19.48 -3.46 3.53
C GLY A 157 18.68 -3.77 2.27
N GLN A 158 19.39 -4.09 1.19
CA GLN A 158 18.80 -4.50 -0.08
C GLN A 158 18.10 -5.86 0.08
N MET A 159 16.99 -6.08 -0.63
CA MET A 159 16.42 -7.42 -0.78
C MET A 159 17.48 -8.40 -1.28
N GLN A 160 17.50 -9.58 -0.68
CA GLN A 160 18.45 -10.63 -0.94
C GLN A 160 17.83 -11.68 -1.87
N ALA A 161 18.57 -12.03 -2.93
CA ALA A 161 18.22 -13.14 -3.80
C ALA A 161 18.26 -14.49 -3.03
N ALA A 162 17.61 -15.51 -3.59
CA ALA A 162 17.80 -16.88 -3.11
C ALA A 162 19.24 -17.35 -3.39
N ASP A 163 19.79 -18.26 -2.58
CA ASP A 163 21.19 -18.70 -2.70
C ASP A 163 21.55 -19.30 -4.08
N ALA A 164 20.53 -19.79 -4.81
CA ALA A 164 20.65 -20.33 -6.16
C ALA A 164 20.30 -19.33 -7.29
N ASP A 165 20.04 -18.06 -6.97
CA ASP A 165 19.65 -17.02 -7.91
C ASP A 165 20.75 -15.96 -8.10
N PRO A 166 21.52 -16.01 -9.20
CA PRO A 166 22.54 -15.01 -9.50
C PRO A 166 22.01 -13.79 -10.25
N LYS A 167 20.68 -13.61 -10.39
CA LYS A 167 20.06 -12.58 -11.23
C LYS A 167 19.23 -11.56 -10.46
N SER A 168 18.37 -12.00 -9.54
CA SER A 168 17.47 -11.10 -8.79
C SER A 168 18.23 -9.91 -8.21
N PHE A 169 17.71 -8.70 -8.43
CA PHE A 169 18.24 -7.45 -7.88
C PHE A 169 19.68 -7.11 -8.33
N THR A 170 20.15 -7.67 -9.45
CA THR A 170 21.47 -7.33 -10.01
C THR A 170 21.42 -6.15 -10.98
N ASP A 171 20.26 -5.82 -11.53
CA ASP A 171 20.00 -4.68 -12.42
C ASP A 171 18.90 -3.74 -11.82
N PHE A 172 18.42 -2.73 -12.56
CA PHE A 172 17.34 -1.83 -12.16
C PHE A 172 16.11 -2.61 -11.67
N SER A 173 15.81 -2.48 -10.37
CA SER A 173 14.78 -3.23 -9.66
C SER A 173 14.04 -2.33 -8.67
N LEU A 174 12.72 -2.42 -8.62
CA LEU A 174 11.82 -1.53 -7.86
C LEU A 174 10.45 -2.16 -7.59
N ASP A 175 9.56 -1.39 -6.97
CA ASP A 175 8.12 -1.68 -6.84
C ASP A 175 7.84 -3.07 -6.23
N GLY A 176 8.47 -3.35 -5.09
CA GLY A 176 8.35 -4.63 -4.39
C GLY A 176 7.13 -4.69 -3.48
N THR A 177 6.13 -5.48 -3.86
CA THR A 177 4.97 -5.80 -3.01
C THR A 177 5.06 -7.21 -2.40
N VAL A 178 4.42 -7.39 -1.25
CA VAL A 178 4.37 -8.65 -0.50
C VAL A 178 2.94 -9.14 -0.34
N PHE A 179 2.73 -10.45 -0.53
CA PHE A 179 1.47 -11.10 -0.17
C PHE A 179 1.68 -12.52 0.38
N GLU A 180 0.76 -12.96 1.22
CA GLU A 180 0.75 -14.32 1.76
C GLU A 180 -0.30 -15.17 1.08
N HIS A 181 0.02 -16.43 0.77
CA HIS A 181 -0.91 -17.41 0.22
C HIS A 181 -0.56 -18.83 0.66
N LYS A 182 -1.54 -19.60 1.15
CA LYS A 182 -1.35 -21.00 1.60
C LYS A 182 -0.12 -21.21 2.50
N ASN A 183 0.03 -20.37 3.53
CA ASN A 183 1.15 -20.38 4.48
C ASN A 183 2.54 -20.14 3.87
N LYS A 184 2.59 -19.61 2.64
CA LYS A 184 3.81 -19.08 1.99
C LYS A 184 3.68 -17.58 1.87
N ARG A 185 4.81 -16.87 1.91
CA ARG A 185 4.90 -15.45 1.58
C ARG A 185 5.59 -15.30 0.23
N TYR A 186 5.14 -14.37 -0.59
CA TYR A 186 5.65 -14.10 -1.91
C TYR A 186 6.03 -12.62 -2.05
N PHE A 187 7.13 -12.37 -2.75
CA PHE A 187 7.54 -11.04 -3.20
C PHE A 187 7.26 -10.94 -4.70
N CYS A 188 6.56 -9.88 -5.11
CA CYS A 188 6.33 -9.56 -6.51
C CYS A 188 6.94 -8.18 -6.78
N TRP A 189 7.79 -8.04 -7.80
CA TRP A 189 8.55 -6.81 -8.04
C TRP A 189 8.77 -6.54 -9.52
N ALA A 190 9.16 -5.32 -9.84
CA ALA A 190 9.56 -4.90 -11.17
C ALA A 190 11.09 -4.95 -11.32
N GLU A 191 11.60 -5.57 -12.38
CA GLU A 191 13.04 -5.60 -12.68
C GLU A 191 13.31 -5.61 -14.19
N LYS A 192 14.33 -4.87 -14.61
CA LYS A 192 14.85 -4.92 -15.98
C LYS A 192 15.85 -6.07 -16.10
N THR A 193 15.67 -6.94 -17.09
CA THR A 193 16.70 -7.91 -17.45
C THR A 193 16.91 -7.93 -18.96
N GLY A 194 18.17 -8.09 -19.40
CA GLY A 194 18.54 -8.12 -20.83
C GLY A 194 19.42 -6.97 -21.34
N GLY A 195 19.93 -6.09 -20.48
CA GLY A 195 20.87 -5.03 -20.86
C GLY A 195 20.24 -3.84 -21.59
N GLN A 196 20.90 -3.33 -22.64
CA GLN A 196 20.59 -2.02 -23.25
C GLN A 196 19.17 -1.88 -23.83
N PHE A 197 18.50 -2.99 -24.13
CA PHE A 197 17.11 -3.02 -24.63
C PHE A 197 16.15 -3.72 -23.65
N ALA A 198 16.53 -3.83 -22.37
CA ALA A 198 15.73 -4.50 -21.34
C ALA A 198 14.39 -3.79 -21.11
N ALA A 199 13.31 -4.54 -21.28
CA ALA A 199 12.02 -4.19 -20.72
C ALA A 199 12.05 -4.32 -19.19
N SER A 200 11.27 -3.49 -18.49
CA SER A 200 10.91 -3.79 -17.09
C SER A 200 9.85 -4.89 -17.11
N ASN A 201 10.13 -6.00 -16.43
CA ASN A 201 9.23 -7.15 -16.31
C ASN A 201 8.77 -7.27 -14.85
N LEU A 202 7.65 -7.96 -14.62
CA LEU A 202 7.34 -8.42 -13.27
C LEU A 202 7.91 -9.80 -13.01
N TYR A 203 8.49 -9.95 -11.82
CA TYR A 203 8.94 -11.21 -11.25
C TYR A 203 8.20 -11.52 -9.96
N LEU A 204 8.13 -12.80 -9.63
CA LEU A 204 7.50 -13.35 -8.45
C LEU A 204 8.40 -14.45 -7.87
N ALA A 205 8.54 -14.50 -6.54
CA ALA A 205 9.28 -15.54 -5.84
C ALA A 205 8.70 -15.79 -4.44
N GLU A 206 8.85 -17.01 -3.91
CA GLU A 206 8.57 -17.31 -2.51
C GLU A 206 9.66 -16.69 -1.61
N MET A 207 9.31 -16.20 -0.43
CA MET A 207 10.22 -15.56 0.53
C MET A 207 10.70 -16.54 1.61
N GLU A 208 11.96 -16.40 2.04
CA GLU A 208 12.55 -17.10 3.19
C GLU A 208 12.37 -16.27 4.47
N SER A 209 12.54 -14.96 4.34
CA SER A 209 12.40 -13.96 5.42
C SER A 209 11.86 -12.65 4.83
N PRO A 210 11.50 -11.64 5.66
CA PRO A 210 11.09 -10.31 5.18
C PRO A 210 12.09 -9.59 4.26
N VAL A 211 13.35 -10.04 4.16
CA VAL A 211 14.38 -9.41 3.32
C VAL A 211 15.10 -10.40 2.38
N LYS A 212 14.65 -11.66 2.30
CA LYS A 212 15.32 -12.69 1.48
C LYS A 212 14.34 -13.59 0.71
N LEU A 213 14.61 -13.79 -0.58
CA LEU A 213 13.91 -14.76 -1.41
C LEU A 213 14.34 -16.20 -1.10
N LYS A 214 13.40 -17.14 -1.16
CA LYS A 214 13.61 -18.58 -1.00
C LYS A 214 13.75 -19.31 -2.33
N THR A 215 13.10 -18.80 -3.38
CA THR A 215 13.17 -19.35 -4.74
C THR A 215 13.86 -18.37 -5.68
N VAL A 216 14.39 -18.89 -6.79
CA VAL A 216 14.82 -18.06 -7.92
C VAL A 216 13.65 -17.25 -8.48
N GLN A 217 13.93 -16.12 -9.11
CA GLN A 217 12.92 -15.30 -9.76
C GLN A 217 12.17 -16.05 -10.87
N PHE A 218 10.84 -16.05 -10.80
CA PHE A 218 9.96 -16.50 -11.86
C PHE A 218 9.36 -15.27 -12.56
N MET A 219 9.53 -15.17 -13.88
CA MET A 219 9.02 -14.03 -14.66
C MET A 219 7.51 -14.18 -14.89
N LEU A 220 6.73 -13.33 -14.22
CA LEU A 220 5.28 -13.32 -14.28
C LEU A 220 4.77 -12.71 -15.60
N THR A 221 5.28 -11.54 -15.98
CA THR A 221 4.87 -10.83 -17.21
C THR A 221 5.97 -9.91 -17.74
N THR A 222 5.98 -9.74 -19.06
CA THR A 222 6.81 -8.79 -19.82
C THR A 222 5.89 -7.94 -20.71
N PRO A 223 6.21 -6.68 -21.05
CA PRO A 223 5.37 -5.81 -21.89
C PRO A 223 5.30 -6.30 -23.35
N ASP A 224 4.25 -7.06 -23.64
CA ASP A 224 4.01 -7.79 -24.90
C ASP A 224 2.98 -7.08 -25.81
N TYR A 225 2.09 -6.28 -25.23
CA TYR A 225 1.05 -5.53 -25.95
C TYR A 225 1.46 -4.07 -26.21
N ASP A 226 0.89 -3.47 -27.25
CA ASP A 226 1.27 -2.11 -27.68
C ASP A 226 0.97 -1.02 -26.64
N TRP A 227 -0.09 -1.21 -25.84
CA TRP A 227 -0.44 -0.32 -24.74
C TRP A 227 0.54 -0.38 -23.55
N GLU A 228 1.47 -1.34 -23.54
CA GLU A 228 2.51 -1.51 -22.50
C GLU A 228 3.86 -0.91 -22.89
N ARG A 229 3.95 -0.37 -24.12
CA ARG A 229 5.20 0.01 -24.80
C ARG A 229 5.20 1.46 -25.29
N ILE A 230 4.28 2.29 -24.81
CA ILE A 230 4.19 3.70 -25.19
C ILE A 230 5.24 4.48 -24.40
N GLY A 231 6.23 5.03 -25.10
CA GLY A 231 7.39 5.71 -24.50
C GLY A 231 8.44 4.72 -23.99
N PHE A 232 8.10 3.90 -22.98
CA PHE A 232 8.97 2.87 -22.43
C PHE A 232 8.28 1.50 -22.41
N TRP A 233 9.07 0.43 -22.46
CA TRP A 233 8.59 -0.95 -22.38
C TRP A 233 8.60 -1.37 -20.91
N VAL A 234 7.43 -1.26 -20.27
CA VAL A 234 7.32 -1.35 -18.81
C VAL A 234 6.17 -2.26 -18.40
N ASN A 235 6.45 -3.22 -17.52
CA ASN A 235 5.53 -3.68 -16.49
C ASN A 235 6.18 -3.34 -15.12
N GLU A 236 5.46 -2.62 -14.27
CA GLU A 236 5.89 -2.16 -12.94
C GLU A 236 4.70 -2.05 -11.96
N GLY A 237 4.89 -1.54 -10.74
CA GLY A 237 3.83 -1.32 -9.74
C GLY A 237 2.86 -2.50 -9.55
N PRO A 238 3.33 -3.72 -9.20
CA PRO A 238 2.48 -4.88 -8.96
C PRO A 238 1.64 -4.71 -7.69
N ALA A 239 0.37 -5.10 -7.72
CA ALA A 239 -0.49 -5.14 -6.53
C ALA A 239 -1.49 -6.30 -6.57
N VAL A 240 -1.80 -6.86 -5.40
CA VAL A 240 -2.49 -8.16 -5.31
C VAL A 240 -3.87 -8.03 -4.67
N ILE A 241 -4.88 -8.60 -5.34
CA ILE A 241 -6.23 -8.79 -4.79
C ILE A 241 -6.67 -10.24 -5.01
N LYS A 242 -7.40 -10.80 -4.04
CA LYS A 242 -7.93 -12.18 -4.11
C LYS A 242 -9.44 -12.17 -3.99
N ASN A 243 -10.11 -12.97 -4.80
CA ASN A 243 -11.56 -13.12 -4.74
C ASN A 243 -12.00 -14.45 -5.37
N LYS A 244 -13.08 -15.05 -4.83
CA LYS A 244 -13.73 -16.29 -5.33
C LYS A 244 -12.76 -17.37 -5.86
N GLY A 245 -11.73 -17.72 -5.08
CA GLY A 245 -10.78 -18.78 -5.46
C GLY A 245 -9.72 -18.39 -6.51
N LYS A 246 -9.59 -17.09 -6.81
CA LYS A 246 -8.59 -16.53 -7.74
C LYS A 246 -7.67 -15.53 -7.06
N ILE A 247 -6.45 -15.45 -7.59
CA ILE A 247 -5.49 -14.39 -7.29
C ILE A 247 -5.35 -13.52 -8.54
N TYR A 248 -5.47 -12.21 -8.35
CA TYR A 248 -5.24 -11.21 -9.38
C TYR A 248 -4.05 -10.36 -8.98
N ILE A 249 -3.09 -10.18 -9.89
CA ILE A 249 -1.99 -9.24 -9.74
C ILE A 249 -2.18 -8.15 -10.79
N THR A 250 -2.64 -6.98 -10.38
CA THR A 250 -2.61 -5.79 -11.25
C THR A 250 -1.19 -5.27 -11.35
N PHE A 251 -0.89 -4.56 -12.43
CA PHE A 251 0.41 -3.96 -12.69
C PHE A 251 0.23 -2.74 -13.58
N SER A 252 1.22 -1.85 -13.64
CA SER A 252 1.20 -0.65 -14.47
C SER A 252 2.17 -0.76 -15.64
N ALA A 253 1.89 -0.04 -16.73
CA ALA A 253 2.65 -0.17 -17.98
C ALA A 253 2.72 1.14 -18.78
N SER A 254 3.64 1.16 -19.77
CA SER A 254 4.05 2.36 -20.52
C SER A 254 4.74 3.44 -19.66
N ALA A 255 5.11 4.57 -20.25
CA ALA A 255 5.68 5.72 -19.52
C ALA A 255 4.65 6.39 -18.59
N THR A 256 5.12 7.02 -17.51
CA THR A 256 4.32 7.68 -16.44
C THR A 256 3.60 8.98 -16.85
N GLY A 257 3.33 9.17 -18.15
CA GLY A 257 2.50 10.24 -18.71
C GLY A 257 1.04 9.80 -18.88
N SER A 258 0.29 10.46 -19.78
CA SER A 258 -1.11 10.12 -20.08
C SER A 258 -1.33 8.72 -20.68
N CYS A 259 -0.26 8.05 -21.12
CA CYS A 259 -0.30 6.66 -21.60
C CYS A 259 -0.20 5.61 -20.49
N TYR A 260 0.13 6.01 -19.25
CA TYR A 260 0.22 5.10 -18.11
C TYR A 260 -1.13 4.43 -17.85
N SER A 261 -1.13 3.12 -17.70
CA SER A 261 -2.34 2.34 -17.56
C SER A 261 -2.07 1.00 -16.88
N MET A 262 -3.13 0.39 -16.33
CA MET A 262 -3.05 -0.85 -15.57
C MET A 262 -3.39 -2.07 -16.41
N GLY A 263 -2.58 -3.12 -16.31
CA GLY A 263 -2.90 -4.49 -16.70
C GLY A 263 -3.28 -5.37 -15.51
N MET A 264 -3.56 -6.64 -15.79
CA MET A 264 -3.85 -7.64 -14.77
C MET A 264 -3.44 -9.06 -15.20
N MET A 265 -2.82 -9.77 -14.27
CA MET A 265 -2.58 -11.21 -14.32
C MET A 265 -3.61 -11.92 -13.44
N GLU A 266 -4.11 -13.07 -13.87
CA GLU A 266 -5.09 -13.90 -13.15
C GLU A 266 -4.57 -15.34 -13.02
N ALA A 267 -4.61 -15.92 -11.82
CA ALA A 267 -4.36 -17.33 -11.56
C ALA A 267 -5.44 -17.96 -10.67
N ASP A 268 -5.59 -19.28 -10.78
CA ASP A 268 -6.32 -20.05 -9.76
C ASP A 268 -5.54 -20.06 -8.46
N GLU A 269 -6.20 -19.85 -7.32
CA GLU A 269 -5.52 -19.87 -6.02
C GLU A 269 -4.97 -21.26 -5.66
N ASN A 270 -5.41 -22.31 -6.36
CA ASN A 270 -4.94 -23.67 -6.15
C ASN A 270 -3.84 -24.10 -7.12
N ALA A 271 -3.50 -23.28 -8.11
CA ALA A 271 -2.40 -23.54 -9.03
C ALA A 271 -1.02 -23.27 -8.39
N ASP A 272 0.04 -23.72 -9.05
CA ASP A 272 1.40 -23.30 -8.70
C ASP A 272 1.64 -21.88 -9.20
N LEU A 273 1.81 -20.93 -8.29
CA LEU A 273 2.01 -19.51 -8.63
C LEU A 273 3.36 -19.26 -9.33
N LEU A 274 4.29 -20.21 -9.31
CA LEU A 274 5.59 -20.13 -9.98
C LEU A 274 5.62 -20.92 -11.32
N ASP A 275 4.47 -21.37 -11.82
CA ASP A 275 4.32 -21.89 -13.20
C ASP A 275 3.68 -20.83 -14.12
N ARG A 276 4.28 -20.62 -15.30
CA ARG A 276 3.77 -19.71 -16.33
C ARG A 276 2.37 -20.08 -16.83
N ASN A 277 2.02 -21.36 -16.82
CA ASN A 277 0.73 -21.84 -17.33
C ASN A 277 -0.44 -21.57 -16.36
N SER A 278 -0.13 -21.26 -15.10
CA SER A 278 -1.11 -20.88 -14.08
C SER A 278 -1.71 -19.50 -14.32
N TRP A 279 -0.98 -18.63 -15.04
CA TRP A 279 -1.29 -17.21 -15.17
C TRP A 279 -1.86 -16.83 -16.55
N LYS A 280 -2.91 -16.01 -16.54
CA LYS A 280 -3.51 -15.41 -17.74
C LYS A 280 -3.37 -13.89 -17.68
N LYS A 281 -2.83 -13.29 -18.75
CA LYS A 281 -2.66 -11.84 -18.88
C LYS A 281 -3.87 -11.19 -19.55
N SER A 282 -4.31 -10.04 -19.05
CA SER A 282 -5.33 -9.21 -19.68
C SER A 282 -4.84 -8.65 -21.02
N ARG A 283 -5.57 -8.90 -22.11
CA ARG A 283 -5.21 -8.39 -23.46
C ARG A 283 -5.27 -6.86 -23.59
N TYR A 284 -6.14 -6.22 -22.82
CA TYR A 284 -6.38 -4.78 -22.82
C TYR A 284 -6.17 -4.22 -21.40
N PRO A 285 -5.90 -2.91 -21.25
CA PRO A 285 -5.83 -2.29 -19.93
C PRO A 285 -7.13 -2.49 -19.14
N VAL A 286 -7.01 -2.78 -17.85
CA VAL A 286 -8.13 -2.86 -16.90
C VAL A 286 -8.48 -1.51 -16.27
N LEU A 287 -7.54 -0.55 -16.29
CA LEU A 287 -7.79 0.87 -16.01
C LEU A 287 -6.85 1.71 -16.88
N LYS A 288 -7.34 2.85 -17.41
CA LYS A 288 -6.57 3.75 -18.29
C LYS A 288 -7.16 5.17 -18.26
N THR A 289 -6.44 6.12 -18.86
CA THR A 289 -6.88 7.51 -19.04
C THR A 289 -8.34 7.65 -19.48
N ASN A 290 -9.05 8.60 -18.85
CA ASN A 290 -10.41 9.00 -19.19
C ASN A 290 -10.48 10.53 -19.27
N GLU A 291 -10.33 11.04 -20.50
CA GLU A 291 -10.34 12.48 -20.82
C GLU A 291 -11.63 13.18 -20.34
N ALA A 292 -12.79 12.52 -20.48
CA ALA A 292 -14.09 13.08 -20.10
C ALA A 292 -14.28 13.21 -18.58
N LYS A 293 -13.43 12.57 -17.77
CA LYS A 293 -13.36 12.73 -16.31
C LYS A 293 -12.09 13.48 -15.86
N GLU A 294 -11.29 13.96 -16.81
CA GLU A 294 -9.99 14.60 -16.60
C GLU A 294 -8.98 13.73 -15.81
N ILE A 295 -9.03 12.39 -15.97
CA ILE A 295 -8.12 11.47 -15.26
C ILE A 295 -7.09 10.93 -16.24
N TYR A 296 -5.82 11.33 -16.07
CA TYR A 296 -4.73 11.00 -16.99
C TYR A 296 -3.64 10.16 -16.30
N GLY A 297 -3.22 9.08 -16.97
CA GLY A 297 -2.17 8.18 -16.50
C GLY A 297 -2.48 7.45 -15.19
N PRO A 298 -3.64 6.79 -15.02
CA PRO A 298 -3.95 6.07 -13.80
C PRO A 298 -3.09 4.80 -13.65
N GLY A 299 -2.37 4.68 -12.54
CA GLY A 299 -1.55 3.51 -12.27
C GLY A 299 -0.86 3.54 -10.90
N HIS A 300 0.16 2.68 -10.78
CA HIS A 300 0.85 2.24 -9.57
C HIS A 300 -0.13 2.12 -8.40
N ASN A 301 -0.98 1.10 -8.47
CA ASN A 301 -2.10 0.95 -7.55
C ASN A 301 -1.71 0.14 -6.31
N SER A 302 -2.48 0.28 -5.24
CA SER A 302 -2.58 -0.70 -4.16
C SER A 302 -4.04 -1.15 -3.99
N PHE A 303 -4.28 -2.10 -3.10
CA PHE A 303 -5.62 -2.47 -2.65
C PHE A 303 -5.76 -2.25 -1.15
N THR A 304 -6.94 -1.84 -0.73
CA THR A 304 -7.35 -1.77 0.69
C THR A 304 -8.85 -2.06 0.81
N VAL A 305 -9.45 -1.90 1.98
CA VAL A 305 -10.90 -2.03 2.17
C VAL A 305 -11.49 -0.81 2.87
N ASP A 306 -12.74 -0.45 2.57
CA ASP A 306 -13.46 0.64 3.26
C ASP A 306 -13.81 0.27 4.72
N GLU A 307 -14.51 1.14 5.44
CA GLU A 307 -14.92 0.92 6.83
C GLU A 307 -15.73 -0.38 7.02
N ASN A 308 -16.47 -0.81 6.00
CA ASN A 308 -17.34 -1.98 5.98
C ASN A 308 -16.64 -3.27 5.51
N GLY A 309 -15.41 -3.18 5.00
CA GLY A 309 -14.68 -4.30 4.41
C GLY A 309 -14.84 -4.44 2.89
N GLU A 310 -15.47 -3.48 2.22
CA GLU A 310 -15.61 -3.48 0.76
C GLU A 310 -14.28 -3.09 0.08
N PRO A 311 -13.79 -3.83 -0.92
CA PRO A 311 -12.48 -3.58 -1.51
C PRO A 311 -12.43 -2.27 -2.32
N LEU A 312 -11.32 -1.55 -2.14
CA LEU A 312 -10.99 -0.29 -2.79
C LEU A 312 -9.69 -0.44 -3.58
N LEU A 313 -9.67 0.13 -4.78
CA LEU A 313 -8.47 0.37 -5.56
C LEU A 313 -7.94 1.74 -5.18
N ILE A 314 -6.70 1.80 -4.68
CA ILE A 314 -5.97 3.05 -4.46
C ILE A 314 -4.98 3.21 -5.60
N TYR A 315 -4.87 4.38 -6.23
CA TYR A 315 -4.02 4.59 -7.41
C TYR A 315 -3.60 6.05 -7.53
N HIS A 316 -2.58 6.37 -8.32
CA HIS A 316 -2.30 7.77 -8.67
C HIS A 316 -2.78 8.12 -10.08
N ALA A 317 -3.16 9.37 -10.31
CA ALA A 317 -3.38 9.96 -11.64
C ALA A 317 -3.21 11.48 -11.62
N ARG A 318 -3.04 12.10 -12.79
CA ARG A 318 -3.04 13.56 -13.00
C ARG A 318 -4.41 14.07 -13.46
N ASP A 319 -4.68 15.34 -13.20
CA ASP A 319 -5.86 16.06 -13.72
C ASP A 319 -5.65 16.65 -15.13
N TYR A 320 -4.50 16.39 -15.77
CA TYR A 320 -4.15 16.92 -17.08
C TYR A 320 -3.24 15.99 -17.90
N GLU A 321 -3.37 16.04 -19.22
CA GLU A 321 -2.70 15.14 -20.17
C GLU A 321 -1.17 15.30 -20.20
N LYS A 322 -0.72 16.57 -20.27
CA LYS A 322 0.68 16.92 -20.56
C LYS A 322 1.41 17.28 -19.28
N ALA A 323 2.09 16.29 -18.71
CA ALA A 323 3.00 16.47 -17.58
C ALA A 323 4.07 17.53 -17.89
N VAL A 324 4.45 18.31 -16.88
CA VAL A 324 5.49 19.33 -16.93
C VAL A 324 6.47 19.09 -15.78
N GLY A 325 7.65 18.56 -16.10
CA GLY A 325 8.67 18.25 -15.09
C GLY A 325 9.22 19.51 -14.41
N ASP A 326 9.31 19.51 -13.08
CA ASP A 326 9.98 20.58 -12.32
C ASP A 326 11.50 20.30 -12.24
N PRO A 327 12.37 21.12 -12.87
CA PRO A 327 13.82 20.93 -12.82
C PRO A 327 14.41 20.99 -11.40
N LYS A 328 13.68 21.48 -10.39
CA LYS A 328 14.18 21.59 -9.01
C LYS A 328 14.25 20.27 -8.25
N VAL A 329 13.44 19.27 -8.62
CA VAL A 329 13.44 17.94 -7.97
C VAL A 329 14.38 16.93 -8.66
N VAL A 330 14.88 17.30 -9.84
CA VAL A 330 15.81 16.49 -10.64
C VAL A 330 17.17 16.37 -9.94
N PRO A 331 17.87 15.21 -10.03
CA PRO A 331 19.23 15.07 -9.52
C PRO A 331 20.19 16.06 -10.19
N ALA A 332 21.06 16.70 -9.41
CA ALA A 332 22.11 17.57 -9.96
C ALA A 332 23.11 16.82 -10.85
N THR A 333 23.12 15.48 -10.78
CA THR A 333 23.89 14.57 -11.66
C THR A 333 23.19 14.26 -12.98
N ASP A 334 21.88 14.49 -13.13
CA ASP A 334 21.22 14.46 -14.44
C ASP A 334 21.66 15.70 -15.25
N LYS A 335 22.26 15.45 -16.42
CA LYS A 335 22.78 16.48 -17.33
C LYS A 335 22.00 16.55 -18.65
N ARG A 336 20.82 15.92 -18.73
CA ARG A 336 19.95 16.03 -19.91
C ARG A 336 19.58 17.48 -20.19
N PRO A 337 19.36 17.87 -21.46
CA PRO A 337 18.83 19.18 -21.82
C PRO A 337 17.57 19.54 -21.03
N LEU A 338 17.46 20.80 -20.59
CA LEU A 338 16.31 21.29 -19.83
C LEU A 338 14.95 21.00 -20.50
N LYS A 339 14.90 20.99 -21.84
CA LYS A 339 13.70 20.64 -22.61
C LYS A 339 13.28 19.18 -22.41
N GLU A 340 14.22 18.26 -22.24
CA GLU A 340 13.93 16.83 -21.97
C GLU A 340 13.44 16.66 -20.53
N ILE A 341 14.08 17.33 -19.56
CA ILE A 341 13.63 17.37 -18.17
C ILE A 341 12.19 17.90 -18.03
N ILE A 342 11.86 19.00 -18.71
CA ILE A 342 10.51 19.59 -18.68
C ILE A 342 9.48 18.65 -19.33
N ALA A 343 9.89 17.84 -20.32
CA ALA A 343 9.03 16.86 -20.97
C ALA A 343 8.94 15.52 -20.23
N ASP A 344 9.71 15.32 -19.15
CA ASP A 344 9.79 14.06 -18.41
C ASP A 344 8.68 13.97 -17.34
N PRO A 345 7.68 13.08 -17.50
CA PRO A 345 6.58 12.96 -16.54
C PRO A 345 7.00 12.47 -15.16
N LEU A 346 8.22 11.92 -15.00
CA LEU A 346 8.73 11.48 -13.70
C LEU A 346 8.88 12.66 -12.71
N TYR A 347 9.22 13.85 -13.20
CA TYR A 347 9.51 15.02 -12.38
C TYR A 347 8.36 16.02 -12.31
N ASP A 348 7.19 15.70 -12.88
CA ASP A 348 5.97 16.45 -12.66
C ASP A 348 5.36 15.99 -11.31
N PRO A 349 5.22 16.89 -10.31
CA PRO A 349 4.85 16.54 -8.94
C PRO A 349 3.36 16.23 -8.75
N ASN A 350 2.52 16.44 -9.76
CA ASN A 350 1.06 16.45 -9.61
C ASN A 350 0.40 15.11 -9.93
N ARG A 351 1.11 14.00 -9.71
CA ARG A 351 0.46 12.72 -9.48
C ARG A 351 -0.26 12.79 -8.13
N HIS A 352 -1.54 12.43 -8.11
CA HIS A 352 -2.38 12.55 -6.92
C HIS A 352 -2.99 11.19 -6.59
N ALA A 353 -2.87 10.78 -5.33
CA ALA A 353 -3.50 9.56 -4.84
C ALA A 353 -5.03 9.72 -4.88
N ARG A 354 -5.71 8.71 -5.42
CA ARG A 354 -7.16 8.62 -5.62
C ARG A 354 -7.64 7.23 -5.21
N MET A 355 -8.95 7.07 -5.11
CA MET A 355 -9.58 5.78 -4.89
C MET A 355 -10.76 5.56 -5.83
N ILE A 356 -11.05 4.29 -6.13
CA ILE A 356 -12.35 3.85 -6.67
C ILE A 356 -12.76 2.55 -5.97
N LYS A 357 -14.06 2.26 -5.96
CA LYS A 357 -14.55 0.98 -5.45
C LYS A 357 -14.22 -0.15 -6.43
N VAL A 358 -13.72 -1.27 -5.93
CA VAL A 358 -13.60 -2.49 -6.72
C VAL A 358 -14.98 -3.14 -6.82
N LYS A 359 -15.47 -3.30 -8.04
CA LYS A 359 -16.61 -4.17 -8.35
C LYS A 359 -16.08 -5.54 -8.77
N PHE A 360 -16.94 -6.55 -8.80
CA PHE A 360 -16.60 -7.87 -9.35
C PHE A 360 -17.67 -8.33 -10.34
N ASP A 361 -17.26 -9.07 -11.36
CA ASP A 361 -18.19 -9.79 -12.23
C ASP A 361 -18.79 -11.03 -11.55
N GLU A 362 -19.67 -11.72 -12.27
CA GLU A 362 -20.31 -12.97 -11.84
C GLU A 362 -19.28 -14.05 -11.44
N ASN A 363 -18.13 -14.10 -12.13
CA ASN A 363 -17.02 -15.04 -11.90
C ASN A 363 -16.09 -14.60 -10.76
N GLY A 364 -16.20 -13.36 -10.28
CA GLY A 364 -15.36 -12.80 -9.22
C GLY A 364 -14.15 -12.01 -9.70
N ARG A 365 -14.02 -11.78 -11.01
CA ARG A 365 -12.94 -10.97 -11.59
C ARG A 365 -13.17 -9.49 -11.28
N PRO A 366 -12.15 -8.75 -10.80
CA PRO A 366 -12.33 -7.34 -10.43
C PRO A 366 -12.58 -6.48 -11.67
N ILE A 367 -13.46 -5.50 -11.50
CA ILE A 367 -13.82 -4.47 -12.46
C ILE A 367 -13.45 -3.12 -11.83
N PHE A 368 -12.68 -2.32 -12.57
CA PHE A 368 -12.24 -0.99 -12.18
C PHE A 368 -12.93 0.05 -13.06
N GLU A 369 -13.78 0.86 -12.45
CA GLU A 369 -14.53 1.92 -13.12
C GLU A 369 -14.43 3.21 -12.32
N PHE A 370 -14.15 4.32 -13.00
CA PHE A 370 -14.27 5.65 -12.40
C PHE A 370 -15.75 5.93 -12.09
N ASN A 371 -16.03 6.36 -10.85
CA ASN A 371 -17.37 6.74 -10.35
C ASN A 371 -17.99 7.83 -11.23
#